data_AF-A0A8X8CIG1-F1
#
_entry.id   AF-A0A8X8CIG1-F1
#
_cell.length_a   1.000
_cell.length_b   1.000
_cell.length_c   1.000
_cell.angle_alpha   90.00
_cell.angle_beta   90.00
_cell.angle_gamma   90.00
#
_symmetry.space_group_name_H-M   'P 1'
#
loop_
_entity.id
_entity.type
_entity.pdbx_description
1 polymer ?
#
loop_
_entity_poly.entity_id
_entity_poly.type
_entity_poly.pdbx_seq_one_letter_code
_entity_poly.pdbx_strand_id
1 'polypeptide(L)'
;MARRRLLLMLKPYDVYQFANQLVALSSPILSYYICFRYLDNRRKVHKDAINFCQDILRKKSNIDWEPILRTNLSQPIRNFDLVVTVGGDGTLLQASHFLDDSIPVLGVNSDPTQVKEVL
;
A
#
# COMPACT_ATOMS: atom_id res chain seq x y z
N MET A 1 20.40 16.09 17.44
CA MET A 1 20.21 15.86 15.98
C MET A 1 18.73 16.03 15.68
N ALA A 2 18.37 16.73 14.60
CA ALA A 2 16.97 16.84 14.19
C ALA A 2 16.41 15.44 13.85
N ARG A 3 15.19 15.12 14.30
CA ARG A 3 14.50 13.90 13.88
C ARG A 3 14.09 14.03 12.41
N ARG A 4 14.23 12.94 11.66
CA ARG A 4 13.81 12.88 10.25
C ARG A 4 12.32 12.63 10.17
N ARG A 5 11.60 13.33 9.30
CA ARG A 5 10.17 13.14 9.05
C ARG A 5 9.95 12.29 7.81
N LEU A 6 9.15 11.22 7.95
CA LEU A 6 8.82 10.30 6.88
C LEU A 6 7.31 10.21 6.68
N LEU A 7 6.85 10.37 5.44
CA LEU A 7 5.46 10.10 5.07
C LEU A 7 5.34 8.68 4.52
N LEU A 8 4.49 7.86 5.13
CA LEU A 8 4.20 6.50 4.66
C LEU A 8 2.87 6.49 3.92
N MET A 9 2.91 6.52 2.58
CA MET A 9 1.73 6.55 1.72
C MET A 9 1.29 5.13 1.34
N LEU A 10 0.04 4.79 1.64
CA LEU A 10 -0.48 3.42 1.58
C LEU A 10 -1.56 3.26 0.52
N LYS A 11 -1.50 2.16 -0.25
CA LYS A 11 -2.66 1.69 -1.02
C LYS A 11 -3.71 1.12 -0.05
N PRO A 12 -5.01 1.42 -0.24
CA PRO A 12 -6.09 0.80 0.53
C PRO A 12 -6.18 -0.70 0.24
N TYR A 13 -6.51 -1.49 1.26
CA TYR A 13 -6.66 -2.96 1.17
C TYR A 13 -8.04 -3.47 1.59
N ASP A 14 -8.87 -2.60 2.13
CA ASP A 14 -10.19 -2.84 2.72
C ASP A 14 -11.36 -2.64 1.74
N VAL A 15 -11.08 -2.24 0.50
CA VAL A 15 -12.09 -1.93 -0.53
C VAL A 15 -13.02 -3.12 -0.89
N TYR A 16 -12.55 -4.36 -0.71
CA TYR A 16 -13.27 -5.57 -1.15
C TYR A 16 -14.10 -6.26 -0.07
N GLN A 17 -14.20 -5.71 1.14
CA GLN A 17 -14.87 -6.39 2.25
C GLN A 17 -16.37 -6.64 1.99
N PHE A 18 -17.00 -5.78 1.17
CA PHE A 18 -18.41 -5.92 0.74
C PHE A 18 -18.65 -7.07 -0.25
N ALA A 19 -17.68 -7.40 -1.11
CA ALA A 19 -17.86 -8.47 -2.10
C ALA A 19 -17.94 -9.85 -1.41
N ASN A 20 -17.23 -10.05 -0.29
CA ASN A 20 -17.23 -11.30 0.46
C ASN A 20 -18.62 -11.69 1.01
N GLN A 21 -19.45 -10.72 1.38
CA GLN A 21 -20.81 -11.00 1.88
C GLN A 21 -21.76 -11.43 0.75
N LEU A 22 -21.64 -10.84 -0.42
CA LEU A 22 -22.54 -11.10 -1.56
C LEU A 22 -22.24 -12.43 -2.27
N VAL A 23 -20.97 -12.82 -2.34
CA VAL A 23 -20.54 -14.09 -2.96
C VAL A 23 -20.91 -15.30 -2.10
N ALA A 24 -20.93 -15.16 -0.78
CA ALA A 24 -21.37 -16.22 0.12
C ALA A 24 -22.87 -16.56 -0.05
N LEU A 25 -23.66 -15.61 -0.57
CA LEU A 25 -25.10 -15.73 -0.76
C LEU A 25 -25.50 -16.27 -2.15
N SER A 26 -24.54 -16.47 -3.06
CA SER A 26 -24.79 -16.95 -4.42
C SER A 26 -23.96 -18.20 -4.70
N SER A 27 -24.55 -19.25 -5.30
CA SER A 27 -23.78 -20.42 -5.75
C SER A 27 -22.72 -19.97 -6.76
N PRO A 28 -21.41 -19.98 -6.42
CA PRO A 28 -20.41 -19.40 -7.29
C PRO A 28 -20.11 -20.37 -8.42
N ILE A 29 -20.10 -19.88 -9.65
CA ILE A 29 -19.37 -20.52 -10.75
C ILE A 29 -17.91 -20.68 -10.27
N LEU A 30 -17.30 -21.85 -10.44
CA LEU A 30 -15.95 -22.19 -9.95
C LEU A 30 -14.90 -21.10 -10.24
N SER A 31 -14.97 -20.46 -11.41
CA SER A 31 -14.09 -19.36 -11.80
C SER A 31 -14.17 -18.14 -10.88
N TYR A 32 -15.36 -17.81 -10.35
CA TYR A 32 -15.55 -16.68 -9.44
C TYR A 32 -14.87 -16.97 -8.10
N TYR A 33 -15.04 -18.18 -7.55
CA TYR A 33 -14.38 -18.61 -6.32
C TYR A 33 -12.84 -18.54 -6.40
N ILE A 34 -12.26 -19.00 -7.51
CA ILE A 34 -10.81 -18.96 -7.74
C ILE A 34 -10.32 -17.50 -7.78
N CYS A 35 -11.03 -16.63 -8.51
CA CYS A 35 -10.71 -15.21 -8.57
C CYS A 35 -10.75 -14.53 -7.19
N PHE A 36 -11.77 -14.82 -6.35
CA PHE A 36 -11.82 -14.29 -4.99
C PHE A 36 -10.67 -14.75 -4.12
N ARG A 37 -10.36 -16.05 -4.13
CA ARG A 37 -9.24 -16.59 -3.36
C ARG A 37 -7.93 -15.89 -3.74
N TYR A 38 -7.75 -15.62 -5.03
CA TYR A 38 -6.61 -14.88 -5.52
C TYR A 38 -6.56 -13.44 -5.01
N LEU A 39 -7.67 -12.69 -5.15
CA LEU A 39 -7.75 -11.31 -4.66
C LEU A 39 -7.59 -11.21 -3.14
N ASP A 40 -8.16 -12.14 -2.37
CA ASP A 40 -8.01 -12.22 -0.92
C ASP A 40 -6.57 -12.52 -0.51
N ASN A 41 -5.88 -13.40 -1.24
CA ASN A 41 -4.47 -13.68 -1.02
C ASN A 41 -3.61 -12.42 -1.27
N ARG A 42 -3.82 -11.74 -2.41
CA ARG A 42 -3.12 -10.48 -2.72
C ARG A 42 -3.36 -9.40 -1.67
N ARG A 43 -4.61 -9.29 -1.19
CA ARG A 43 -4.96 -8.38 -0.08
C ARG A 43 -4.18 -8.72 1.19
N LYS A 44 -4.10 -9.99 1.57
CA LYS A 44 -3.35 -10.45 2.76
C LYS A 44 -1.86 -10.13 2.64
N VAL A 45 -1.23 -10.49 1.53
CA VAL A 45 0.19 -10.21 1.26
C VAL A 45 0.47 -8.70 1.34
N HIS A 46 -0.38 -7.88 0.72
CA HIS A 46 -0.26 -6.42 0.79
C HIS A 46 -0.39 -5.88 2.23
N LYS A 47 -1.36 -6.38 3.00
CA LYS A 47 -1.54 -6.01 4.42
C LYS A 47 -0.31 -6.39 5.26
N ASP A 48 0.23 -7.59 5.04
CA ASP A 48 1.42 -8.07 5.75
C ASP A 48 2.65 -7.20 5.43
N ALA A 49 2.81 -6.78 4.17
CA ALA A 49 3.85 -5.84 3.77
C ALA A 49 3.71 -4.48 4.46
N ILE A 50 2.48 -3.94 4.57
CA ILE A 50 2.20 -2.70 5.32
C ILE A 50 2.62 -2.84 6.78
N ASN A 51 2.20 -3.92 7.44
CA ASN A 51 2.53 -4.19 8.85
C ASN A 51 4.05 -4.28 9.04
N PHE A 52 4.73 -5.00 8.14
CA PHE A 52 6.18 -5.13 8.16
C PHE A 52 6.91 -3.78 8.05
N CYS A 53 6.50 -2.93 7.10
CA CYS A 53 7.05 -1.57 6.97
C CYS A 53 6.82 -0.74 8.23
N GLN A 54 5.61 -0.75 8.80
CA GLN A 54 5.29 -0.01 10.02
C GLN A 54 6.11 -0.51 11.22
N ASP A 55 6.30 -1.82 11.36
CA ASP A 55 7.09 -2.40 12.43
C ASP A 55 8.58 -2.05 12.34
N ILE A 56 9.13 -1.91 11.12
CA ILE A 56 10.48 -1.36 10.93
C ILE A 56 10.54 0.09 11.41
N LEU A 57 9.58 0.93 11.01
CA LEU A 57 9.57 2.36 11.37
C LEU A 57 9.39 2.57 12.87
N ARG A 58 8.55 1.77 13.54
CA ARG A 58 8.38 1.78 15.01
C ARG A 58 9.68 1.52 15.77
N LYS A 59 10.60 0.74 15.20
CA LYS A 59 11.90 0.41 15.82
C LYS A 59 12.96 1.52 15.62
N LYS A 60 12.65 2.58 14.84
CA LYS A 60 13.58 3.67 14.53
C LYS A 60 13.26 4.91 15.38
N SER A 61 13.98 5.09 16.48
CA SER A 61 13.76 6.18 17.44
C SER A 61 14.10 7.59 16.94
N ASN A 62 14.81 7.70 15.80
CA ASN A 62 15.23 8.96 15.19
C ASN A 62 14.37 9.39 13.98
N ILE A 63 13.30 8.66 13.69
CA ILE A 63 12.38 8.92 12.57
C ILE A 63 10.99 9.16 13.14
N ASP A 64 10.45 10.35 12.95
CA ASP A 64 9.03 10.62 13.13
C ASP A 64 8.32 10.28 11.81
N TRP A 65 7.26 9.48 11.86
CA TRP A 65 6.56 9.05 10.65
C TRP A 65 5.05 9.08 10.82
N GLU A 66 4.35 9.32 9.72
CA GLU A 66 2.88 9.34 9.68
C GLU A 66 2.36 8.53 8.49
N PRO A 67 1.35 7.66 8.69
CA PRO A 67 0.69 6.94 7.60
C PRO A 67 -0.42 7.78 6.97
N ILE A 68 -0.55 7.70 5.63
CA ILE A 68 -1.69 8.26 4.90
C ILE A 68 -2.17 7.28 3.83
N LEU A 69 -3.48 7.09 3.69
CA LEU A 69 -4.03 6.38 2.54
C LEU A 69 -3.92 7.25 1.30
N ARG A 70 -3.53 6.68 0.16
CA ARG A 70 -3.42 7.43 -1.10
C ARG A 70 -4.73 8.10 -1.54
N THR A 71 -5.87 7.56 -1.09
CA THR A 71 -7.22 8.12 -1.33
C THR A 71 -7.52 9.36 -0.51
N ASN A 72 -6.77 9.58 0.58
CA ASN A 72 -6.98 10.69 1.50
C ASN A 72 -6.03 11.87 1.21
N LEU A 73 -5.19 11.72 0.19
CA LEU A 73 -4.23 12.75 -0.21
C LEU A 73 -4.92 13.81 -1.06
N SER A 74 -4.97 15.04 -0.56
CA SER A 74 -5.67 16.16 -1.20
C SER A 74 -4.82 17.43 -1.32
N GLN A 75 -3.64 17.45 -0.69
CA GLN A 75 -2.74 18.59 -0.64
C GLN A 75 -1.33 18.16 -1.06
N PRO A 76 -0.51 19.09 -1.61
CA PRO A 76 0.89 18.82 -1.89
C PRO A 76 1.64 18.32 -0.65
N ILE A 77 2.52 17.34 -0.84
CA ILE A 77 3.35 16.78 0.23
C ILE A 77 4.51 17.75 0.48
N ARG A 78 4.65 18.22 1.71
CA ARG A 78 5.68 19.17 2.12
C ARG A 78 6.21 18.83 3.50
N ASN A 79 7.40 19.32 3.83
CA ASN A 79 8.00 19.21 5.16
C ASN A 79 8.29 17.75 5.60
N PHE A 80 8.63 16.88 4.65
CA PHE A 80 9.13 15.53 4.89
C PHE A 80 10.53 15.39 4.29
N ASP A 81 11.36 14.54 4.90
CA ASP A 81 12.68 14.18 4.40
C ASP A 81 12.61 13.01 3.39
N LEU A 82 11.53 12.22 3.43
CA LEU A 82 11.32 11.06 2.57
C LEU A 82 9.83 10.72 2.47
N VAL A 83 9.38 10.34 1.29
CA VAL A 83 8.11 9.63 1.10
C VAL A 83 8.37 8.17 0.79
N VAL A 84 7.70 7.27 1.50
CA VAL A 84 7.70 5.83 1.20
C VAL A 84 6.30 5.44 0.75
N THR A 85 6.17 4.96 -0.49
CA THR A 85 4.89 4.44 -0.99
C THR A 85 4.85 2.93 -0.85
N VAL A 86 3.78 2.37 -0.26
CA VAL A 86 3.57 0.92 -0.15
C VAL A 86 2.39 0.53 -1.02
N GLY A 87 2.65 -0.16 -2.12
CA GLY A 87 1.64 -0.48 -3.13
C GLY A 87 2.26 -1.07 -4.40
N GLY A 88 1.70 -0.74 -5.55
CA GLY A 88 2.36 -0.96 -6.85
C GLY A 88 2.68 0.38 -7.52
N ASP A 89 3.03 0.35 -8.80
CA ASP A 89 3.45 1.54 -9.56
C ASP A 89 2.41 2.67 -9.53
N GLY A 90 1.12 2.33 -9.60
CA GLY A 90 0.06 3.33 -9.50
C GLY A 90 0.05 4.12 -8.19
N THR A 91 0.53 3.54 -7.08
CA THR A 91 0.67 4.27 -5.81
C THR A 91 1.87 5.22 -5.86
N LEU A 92 2.98 4.78 -6.45
CA LEU A 92 4.17 5.61 -6.64
C LEU A 92 3.89 6.80 -7.58
N LEU A 93 3.25 6.52 -8.72
CA LEU A 93 2.83 7.54 -9.68
C LEU A 93 1.85 8.51 -9.04
N GLN A 94 0.87 8.03 -8.26
CA GLN A 94 -0.03 8.93 -7.54
C GLN A 94 0.72 9.85 -6.58
N ALA A 95 1.72 9.35 -5.84
CA ALA A 95 2.54 10.18 -4.95
C ALA A 95 3.28 11.28 -5.72
N SER A 96 3.81 10.95 -6.92
CA SER A 96 4.56 11.89 -7.75
C SER A 96 3.76 13.14 -8.15
N HIS A 97 2.43 13.04 -8.24
CA HIS A 97 1.56 14.21 -8.52
C HIS A 97 1.48 15.22 -7.38
N PHE A 98 1.89 14.85 -6.17
CA PHE A 98 1.86 15.70 -4.98
C PHE A 98 3.26 16.05 -4.46
N LEU A 99 4.31 15.52 -5.08
CA LEU A 99 5.70 15.77 -4.72
C LEU A 99 6.32 16.85 -5.61
N ASP A 100 7.27 17.58 -5.04
CA ASP A 100 8.22 18.39 -5.78
C ASP A 100 9.57 17.65 -5.91
N ASP A 101 10.58 18.31 -6.47
CA ASP A 101 11.92 17.76 -6.68
C ASP A 101 12.81 17.76 -5.41
N SER A 102 12.31 18.29 -4.28
CA SER A 102 13.07 18.41 -3.04
C SER A 102 12.98 17.17 -2.15
N ILE A 103 11.92 16.37 -2.29
CA ILE A 103 11.65 15.22 -1.43
C ILE A 103 11.88 13.92 -2.20
N PRO A 104 12.85 13.08 -1.81
CA PRO A 104 13.02 11.77 -2.44
C PRO A 104 11.81 10.87 -2.16
N VAL A 105 11.52 9.99 -3.11
CA VAL A 105 10.46 8.97 -2.98
C VAL A 105 11.02 7.57 -3.14
N LEU A 106 10.61 6.66 -2.26
CA LEU A 106 10.93 5.24 -2.30
C LEU A 106 9.67 4.42 -2.54
N GLY A 107 9.64 3.71 -3.68
CA GLY A 107 8.58 2.76 -4.01
C GLY A 107 8.82 1.38 -3.40
N VAL A 108 7.89 0.89 -2.58
CA VAL A 108 7.87 -0.48 -2.07
C VAL A 108 6.76 -1.26 -2.75
N ASN A 109 7.15 -2.19 -3.62
CA ASN A 109 6.20 -3.11 -4.24
C ASN A 109 5.70 -4.14 -3.22
N SER A 110 4.46 -3.98 -2.77
CA SER A 110 3.88 -4.76 -1.67
C SER A 110 3.24 -6.08 -2.08
N ASP A 111 3.07 -6.32 -3.37
CA ASP A 111 2.51 -7.55 -3.93
C ASP A 111 3.16 -7.83 -5.30
N PRO A 112 4.46 -8.19 -5.29
CA PRO A 112 5.19 -8.40 -6.52
C PRO A 112 4.63 -9.59 -7.30
N THR A 113 4.57 -9.43 -8.62
CA THR A 113 4.18 -10.50 -9.55
C THR A 113 5.05 -11.73 -9.32
N GLN A 114 4.42 -12.89 -9.14
CA GLN A 114 5.13 -14.15 -8.96
C GLN A 114 5.46 -14.76 -10.33
N VAL A 115 6.59 -15.45 -10.43
CA VAL A 115 7.05 -16.08 -11.68
C VAL A 115 5.97 -16.97 -12.31
N LYS A 116 5.21 -17.71 -11.51
CA LYS A 116 4.08 -18.56 -11.94
C LYS A 116 2.87 -17.83 -12.54
N GLU A 117 2.85 -16.50 -12.49
CA GLU A 117 1.73 -15.67 -12.99
C GLU A 117 2.01 -15.12 -14.40
N VAL A 118 3.24 -15.26 -14.88
CA VAL A 118 3.73 -14.73 -16.16
C VAL A 118 4.38 -15.79 -17.04
N LEU A 119 4.45 -17.04 -16.56
CA LEU A 119 4.85 -18.24 -17.29
C LEU A 119 3.62 -19.12 -17.53
#